data_AF-A0A3N4ULE3-F1
#
_entry.id   AF-A0A3N4ULE3-F1
#
_cell.length_a   1.000
_cell.length_b   1.000
_cell.length_c   1.000
_cell.angle_alpha   90.00
_cell.angle_beta   90.00
_cell.angle_gamma   90.00
#
_symmetry.space_group_name_H-M   'P 1'
#
loop_
_entity.id
_entity.type
_entity.pdbx_description
1 polymer ?
#
loop_
_entity_poly.entity_id
_entity_poly.type
_entity_poly.pdbx_seq_one_letter_code
_entity_poly.pdbx_strand_id
1 'polypeptide(L)'
;GDDTLNGGTGHDTLIGGAGADALIGGAGTDRAQYTDATASVRVDLWNSSVNTGYAAGDTFSSIENLMGSNHDDMLSGNNGRNAIWGGNGDDTIRGRGGDDVLHGGTGADVFEFVVGDDDDIVGDYNAYEDDIEIFGTSTVSGGIDDTDFVITYGTGDDIGTITLAGVYTGLTEDSSEWNDLTDALNAAIA
;
A
#
# COMPACT_ATOMS: atom_id res chain seq x y z
N GLY A 1 -26.24 0.01 -5.56
CA GLY A 1 -27.26 -1.05 -5.50
C GLY A 1 -26.48 -2.33 -5.63
N ASP A 2 -27.02 -3.42 -6.16
CA ASP A 2 -26.13 -4.45 -6.70
C ASP A 2 -25.95 -4.12 -8.19
N ASP A 3 -24.79 -3.61 -8.57
CA ASP A 3 -24.50 -3.07 -9.89
C ASP A 3 -23.40 -3.88 -10.61
N THR A 4 -23.30 -3.72 -11.93
CA THR A 4 -22.20 -4.26 -12.72
C THR A 4 -21.58 -3.14 -13.52
N LEU A 5 -20.32 -2.83 -13.23
CA LEU A 5 -19.55 -1.76 -13.84
C LEU A 5 -18.50 -2.38 -14.77
N ASN A 6 -18.41 -1.85 -15.99
CA ASN A 6 -17.44 -2.30 -17.00
C ASN A 6 -16.68 -1.09 -17.54
N GLY A 7 -15.39 -1.00 -17.26
CA GLY A 7 -14.50 0.08 -17.73
C GLY A 7 -14.19 -0.06 -19.23
N GLY A 8 -13.91 -1.28 -19.67
CA GLY A 8 -13.74 -1.62 -21.07
C GLY A 8 -12.30 -1.44 -21.52
N THR A 9 -11.97 -0.29 -22.13
CA THR A 9 -10.60 0.00 -22.58
C THR A 9 -10.18 1.37 -22.08
N GLY A 10 -8.97 1.48 -21.55
CA GLY A 10 -8.41 2.74 -21.09
C GLY A 10 -7.95 2.66 -19.65
N HIS A 11 -7.96 3.80 -18.97
CA HIS A 11 -7.68 3.86 -17.54
C HIS A 11 -8.96 4.30 -16.85
N ASP A 12 -9.70 3.34 -16.31
CA ASP A 12 -11.04 3.57 -15.79
C ASP A 12 -11.04 3.70 -14.27
N THR A 13 -11.91 4.57 -13.76
CA THR A 13 -12.23 4.66 -12.33
C THR A 13 -13.64 4.15 -12.11
N LEU A 14 -13.77 3.10 -11.31
CA LEU A 14 -15.02 2.40 -11.03
C LEU A 14 -15.44 2.67 -9.58
N ILE A 15 -16.59 3.32 -9.41
CA ILE A 15 -17.21 3.62 -8.11
C ILE A 15 -18.59 2.94 -8.11
N GLY A 16 -18.71 1.81 -7.41
CA GLY A 16 -19.97 1.05 -7.29
C GLY A 16 -20.94 1.64 -6.27
N GLY A 17 -20.40 2.21 -5.20
CA GLY A 17 -21.17 2.74 -4.07
C GLY A 17 -21.56 1.63 -3.10
N ALA A 18 -22.77 1.70 -2.54
CA ALA A 18 -23.26 0.69 -1.60
C ALA A 18 -24.01 -0.45 -2.30
N GLY A 19 -23.73 -1.67 -1.85
CA GLY A 19 -24.35 -2.93 -2.27
C GLY A 19 -23.27 -3.89 -2.77
N ALA A 20 -23.66 -5.03 -3.35
CA ALA A 20 -22.70 -6.01 -3.84
C ALA A 20 -22.46 -5.82 -5.33
N ASP A 21 -21.32 -5.21 -5.68
CA ASP A 21 -21.04 -4.76 -7.03
C ASP A 21 -20.03 -5.65 -7.77
N ALA A 22 -20.17 -5.75 -9.09
CA ALA A 22 -19.17 -6.37 -9.96
C ALA A 22 -18.37 -5.29 -10.69
N LEU A 23 -17.12 -5.07 -10.28
CA LEU A 23 -16.21 -4.09 -10.86
C LEU A 23 -15.28 -4.78 -11.86
N ILE A 24 -15.49 -4.53 -13.15
CA ILE A 24 -14.72 -5.12 -14.25
C ILE A 24 -13.96 -4.00 -14.94
N GLY A 25 -12.65 -3.87 -14.69
CA GLY A 25 -11.84 -2.80 -15.29
C GLY A 25 -11.70 -2.99 -16.79
N GLY A 26 -11.13 -4.12 -17.21
CA GLY A 26 -10.99 -4.49 -18.61
C GLY A 26 -9.55 -4.37 -19.08
N ALA A 27 -9.32 -3.65 -20.17
CA ALA A 27 -7.99 -3.45 -20.73
C ALA A 27 -7.43 -2.09 -20.35
N GLY A 28 -6.26 -2.09 -19.71
CA GLY A 28 -5.49 -0.90 -19.41
C GLY A 28 -5.08 -0.90 -17.94
N THR A 29 -5.32 0.19 -17.23
CA THR A 29 -4.96 0.28 -15.80
C THR A 29 -6.11 0.93 -15.06
N ASP A 30 -6.84 0.10 -14.33
CA ASP A 30 -8.16 0.42 -13.82
C ASP A 30 -8.15 0.50 -12.29
N ARG A 31 -9.04 1.32 -11.74
CA ARG A 31 -9.10 1.63 -10.32
C ARG A 31 -10.48 1.35 -9.73
N ALA A 32 -10.54 0.52 -8.70
CA ALA A 32 -11.68 0.48 -7.79
C ALA A 32 -11.55 1.62 -6.76
N GLN A 33 -12.63 2.38 -6.54
CA GLN A 33 -12.60 3.57 -5.71
C GLN A 33 -13.80 3.66 -4.76
N TYR A 34 -13.52 3.93 -3.48
CA TYR A 34 -14.48 3.96 -2.37
C TYR A 34 -14.63 5.32 -1.71
N THR A 35 -14.26 6.41 -2.40
CA THR A 35 -14.32 7.78 -1.88
C THR A 35 -15.72 8.26 -1.49
N ASP A 36 -16.77 7.58 -1.97
CA ASP A 36 -18.18 7.88 -1.64
C ASP A 36 -18.71 7.06 -0.46
N ALA A 37 -17.88 6.17 0.12
CA ALA A 37 -18.20 5.45 1.34
C ALA A 37 -18.38 6.43 2.51
N THR A 38 -19.41 6.19 3.32
CA THR A 38 -19.77 7.06 4.46
C THR A 38 -19.19 6.56 5.79
N ALA A 39 -18.39 5.50 5.75
CA ALA A 39 -17.70 4.87 6.86
C ALA A 39 -16.50 4.09 6.29
N SER A 40 -15.64 3.57 7.16
CA SER A 40 -14.50 2.78 6.73
C SER A 40 -14.88 1.53 5.94
N VAL A 41 -13.98 1.14 5.05
CA VAL A 41 -14.07 -0.03 4.19
C VAL A 41 -12.92 -0.99 4.48
N ARG A 42 -13.21 -2.27 4.29
CA ARG A 42 -12.17 -3.28 4.11
C ARG A 42 -12.26 -3.74 2.67
N VAL A 43 -11.20 -3.55 1.91
CA VAL A 43 -11.14 -3.88 0.49
C VAL A 43 -9.94 -4.76 0.22
N ASP A 44 -10.20 -5.92 -0.37
CA ASP A 44 -9.21 -6.91 -0.75
C ASP A 44 -9.46 -7.29 -2.22
N LEU A 45 -8.54 -6.91 -3.11
CA LEU A 45 -8.66 -7.16 -4.55
C LEU A 45 -8.52 -8.66 -4.91
N TRP A 46 -7.91 -9.46 -4.04
CA TRP A 46 -7.68 -10.89 -4.26
C TRP A 46 -8.72 -11.78 -3.56
N ASN A 47 -9.05 -11.47 -2.31
CA ASN A 47 -9.99 -12.21 -1.48
C ASN A 47 -11.18 -11.35 -1.09
N SER A 48 -12.07 -11.07 -2.04
CA SER A 48 -13.22 -10.20 -1.79
C SER A 48 -14.21 -10.74 -0.74
N SER A 49 -14.07 -11.99 -0.31
CA SER A 49 -14.90 -12.57 0.77
C SER A 49 -14.67 -11.92 2.14
N VAL A 50 -13.55 -11.23 2.35
CA VAL A 50 -13.27 -10.48 3.59
C VAL A 50 -13.72 -9.03 3.55
N ASN A 51 -14.27 -8.57 2.43
CA ASN A 51 -14.62 -7.17 2.27
C ASN A 51 -15.80 -6.76 3.15
N THR A 52 -15.74 -5.51 3.63
CA THR A 52 -16.78 -4.93 4.49
C THR A 52 -17.08 -3.49 4.11
N GLY A 53 -18.14 -2.94 4.69
CA GLY A 53 -18.57 -1.57 4.37
C GLY A 53 -19.19 -1.53 2.97
N TYR A 54 -18.86 -0.50 2.19
CA TYR A 54 -19.34 -0.38 0.82
C TYR A 54 -18.76 -1.46 -0.11
N ALA A 55 -17.62 -2.06 0.24
CA ALA A 55 -17.03 -3.16 -0.52
C ALA A 55 -17.67 -4.54 -0.24
N ALA A 56 -18.65 -4.62 0.66
CA ALA A 56 -19.20 -5.88 1.14
C ALA A 56 -19.96 -6.63 0.03
N GLY A 57 -19.39 -7.74 -0.43
CA GLY A 57 -19.97 -8.55 -1.51
C GLY A 57 -19.46 -8.17 -2.90
N ASP A 58 -18.58 -7.16 -2.99
CA ASP A 58 -17.99 -6.77 -4.25
C ASP A 58 -17.12 -7.87 -4.88
N THR A 59 -16.99 -7.82 -6.19
CA THR A 59 -16.08 -8.65 -6.96
C THR A 59 -15.26 -7.80 -7.91
N PHE A 60 -13.99 -8.15 -8.08
CA PHE A 60 -13.05 -7.40 -8.91
C PHE A 60 -12.50 -8.29 -10.03
N SER A 61 -12.44 -7.74 -11.23
CA SER A 61 -11.77 -8.36 -12.38
C SER A 61 -10.99 -7.31 -13.13
N SER A 62 -9.72 -7.60 -13.42
CA SER A 62 -8.83 -6.68 -14.15
C SER A 62 -8.83 -5.29 -13.52
N ILE A 63 -8.54 -5.25 -12.21
CA ILE A 63 -8.38 -4.03 -11.43
C ILE A 63 -6.95 -4.03 -10.91
N GLU A 64 -6.20 -3.01 -11.25
CA GLU A 64 -4.80 -2.85 -10.86
C GLU A 64 -4.65 -1.89 -9.70
N ASN A 65 -5.59 -0.97 -9.49
CA ASN A 65 -5.47 0.11 -8.52
C ASN A 65 -6.62 0.16 -7.54
N LEU A 66 -6.35 0.71 -6.34
CA LEU A 66 -7.34 0.83 -5.27
C LEU A 66 -7.24 2.21 -4.61
N MET A 67 -8.38 2.85 -4.41
CA MET A 67 -8.52 4.08 -3.60
C MET A 67 -9.53 3.82 -2.49
N GLY A 68 -9.11 4.04 -1.24
CA GLY A 68 -9.96 3.99 -0.06
C GLY A 68 -10.99 5.12 0.00
N SER A 69 -11.51 5.30 1.20
CA SER A 69 -12.51 6.25 1.61
C SER A 69 -11.87 7.49 2.24
N ASN A 70 -12.59 8.20 3.11
CA ASN A 70 -12.05 9.29 3.92
C ASN A 70 -12.07 8.91 5.41
N HIS A 71 -11.96 7.61 5.70
CA HIS A 71 -12.05 6.99 7.01
C HIS A 71 -10.98 5.91 7.13
N ASP A 72 -10.74 5.46 8.36
CA ASP A 72 -9.73 4.45 8.72
C ASP A 72 -9.98 3.09 8.01
N ASP A 73 -9.31 2.85 6.89
CA ASP A 73 -9.56 1.73 5.99
C ASP A 73 -8.57 0.57 6.16
N MET A 74 -8.98 -0.60 5.68
CA MET A 74 -8.10 -1.75 5.51
C MET A 74 -8.03 -2.12 4.02
N LEU A 75 -6.92 -1.80 3.37
CA LEU A 75 -6.75 -1.93 1.92
C LEU A 75 -5.71 -2.99 1.59
N SER A 76 -6.07 -3.92 0.69
CA SER A 76 -5.18 -4.99 0.24
C SER A 76 -5.23 -5.16 -1.28
N GLY A 77 -4.04 -5.20 -1.88
CA GLY A 77 -3.84 -5.52 -3.29
C GLY A 77 -4.05 -7.00 -3.61
N ASN A 78 -3.59 -7.37 -4.80
CA ASN A 78 -3.56 -8.74 -5.32
C ASN A 78 -2.12 -9.20 -5.54
N ASN A 79 -1.88 -10.15 -6.45
CA ASN A 79 -0.53 -10.71 -6.69
C ASN A 79 0.17 -10.06 -7.90
N GLY A 80 -0.34 -8.94 -8.39
CA GLY A 80 0.28 -8.16 -9.44
C GLY A 80 0.40 -6.71 -9.00
N ARG A 81 1.22 -5.94 -9.70
CA ARG A 81 1.53 -4.54 -9.37
C ARG A 81 0.26 -3.71 -9.12
N ASN A 82 0.17 -3.15 -7.94
CA ASN A 82 -0.90 -2.29 -7.50
C ASN A 82 -0.39 -0.90 -7.13
N ALA A 83 -1.23 0.10 -7.42
CA ALA A 83 -1.13 1.39 -6.77
C ALA A 83 -2.31 1.57 -5.82
N ILE A 84 -2.02 1.77 -4.54
CA ILE A 84 -3.01 1.84 -3.46
C ILE A 84 -2.90 3.19 -2.77
N TRP A 85 -4.03 3.88 -2.65
CA TRP A 85 -4.17 5.13 -1.90
C TRP A 85 -5.16 4.93 -0.76
N GLY A 86 -4.72 5.15 0.47
CA GLY A 86 -5.55 5.14 1.69
C GLY A 86 -6.61 6.23 1.63
N GLY A 87 -6.14 7.48 1.67
CA GLY A 87 -6.98 8.66 1.54
C GLY A 87 -6.84 9.54 2.76
N ASN A 88 -7.94 9.74 3.49
CA ASN A 88 -7.87 10.34 4.82
C ASN A 88 -8.24 9.27 5.84
N GLY A 89 -7.70 9.38 7.06
CA GLY A 89 -7.97 8.43 8.12
C GLY A 89 -6.72 7.64 8.45
N ASP A 90 -6.77 6.85 9.50
CA ASP A 90 -5.63 6.00 9.88
C ASP A 90 -5.77 4.67 9.12
N ASP A 91 -5.06 4.52 8.00
CA ASP A 91 -5.24 3.41 7.06
C ASP A 91 -4.24 2.27 7.30
N THR A 92 -4.68 1.03 7.06
CA THR A 92 -3.78 -0.14 7.00
C THR A 92 -3.69 -0.64 5.56
N ILE A 93 -2.51 -0.62 4.97
CA ILE A 93 -2.29 -0.88 3.54
C ILE A 93 -1.33 -2.04 3.33
N ARG A 94 -1.72 -2.99 2.48
CA ARG A 94 -0.89 -4.13 2.08
C ARG A 94 -0.89 -4.31 0.56
N GLY A 95 0.28 -4.22 -0.06
CA GLY A 95 0.47 -4.48 -1.49
C GLY A 95 0.28 -5.96 -1.85
N ARG A 96 1.08 -6.83 -1.19
CA ARG A 96 1.25 -8.27 -1.40
C ARG A 96 2.28 -8.57 -2.49
N GLY A 97 1.85 -9.19 -3.59
CA GLY A 97 2.78 -9.66 -4.62
C GLY A 97 2.82 -8.68 -5.79
N GLY A 98 3.97 -8.60 -6.44
CA GLY A 98 4.29 -7.60 -7.45
C GLY A 98 4.85 -6.31 -6.82
N ASP A 99 5.63 -5.58 -7.60
CA ASP A 99 6.19 -4.29 -7.17
C ASP A 99 5.07 -3.24 -7.05
N ASP A 100 4.73 -2.86 -5.83
CA ASP A 100 3.59 -1.99 -5.51
C ASP A 100 4.01 -0.56 -5.18
N VAL A 101 3.05 0.37 -5.33
CA VAL A 101 3.19 1.76 -4.90
C VAL A 101 2.07 2.09 -3.92
N LEU A 102 2.43 2.32 -2.67
CA LEU A 102 1.52 2.52 -1.56
C LEU A 102 1.57 3.97 -1.09
N HIS A 103 0.39 4.55 -0.88
CA HIS A 103 0.22 5.90 -0.37
C HIS A 103 -0.79 5.89 0.77
N GLY A 104 -0.38 6.33 1.95
CA GLY A 104 -1.25 6.43 3.13
C GLY A 104 -2.22 7.59 2.98
N GLY A 105 -1.68 8.77 2.64
CA GLY A 105 -2.42 10.00 2.53
C GLY A 105 -2.31 10.83 3.81
N THR A 106 -3.43 11.14 4.46
CA THR A 106 -3.42 11.88 5.73
C THR A 106 -3.91 10.99 6.85
N GLY A 107 -3.17 10.91 7.95
CA GLY A 107 -3.51 10.06 9.08
C GLY A 107 -2.23 9.48 9.66
N ALA A 108 -2.37 8.60 10.64
CA ALA A 108 -1.30 7.72 11.06
C ALA A 108 -1.49 6.37 10.35
N ASP A 109 -0.72 6.15 9.28
CA ASP A 109 -0.92 5.01 8.40
C ASP A 109 0.03 3.85 8.73
N VAL A 110 -0.40 2.62 8.46
CA VAL A 110 0.39 1.41 8.64
C VAL A 110 0.57 0.70 7.30
N PHE A 111 1.81 0.56 6.86
CA PHE A 111 2.17 -0.21 5.67
C PHE A 111 2.68 -1.60 6.07
N GLU A 112 1.93 -2.63 5.69
CA GLU A 112 2.20 -4.01 6.05
C GLU A 112 2.90 -4.78 4.92
N PHE A 113 4.02 -5.43 5.23
CA PHE A 113 4.80 -6.26 4.30
C PHE A 113 5.05 -7.65 4.88
N VAL A 114 5.21 -8.65 4.02
CA VAL A 114 5.56 -10.03 4.40
C VAL A 114 6.89 -10.42 3.77
N VAL A 115 7.73 -11.16 4.50
CA VAL A 115 8.99 -11.68 3.94
C VAL A 115 8.75 -12.46 2.66
N GLY A 116 9.51 -12.11 1.61
CA GLY A 116 9.39 -12.71 0.29
C GLY A 116 8.41 -11.98 -0.64
N ASP A 117 7.86 -10.84 -0.20
CA ASP A 117 7.24 -9.86 -1.10
C ASP A 117 8.30 -9.23 -2.02
N ASP A 118 7.84 -8.57 -3.09
CA ASP A 118 8.65 -7.96 -4.14
C ASP A 118 9.21 -6.59 -3.70
N ASP A 119 9.71 -5.79 -4.65
CA ASP A 119 10.24 -4.45 -4.39
C ASP A 119 9.11 -3.42 -4.39
N ASP A 120 8.83 -2.81 -3.24
CA ASP A 120 7.72 -1.89 -3.05
C ASP A 120 8.18 -0.46 -2.77
N ILE A 121 7.27 0.50 -3.04
CA ILE A 121 7.49 1.91 -2.75
C ILE A 121 6.38 2.41 -1.82
N VAL A 122 6.76 3.01 -0.70
CA VAL A 122 5.86 3.88 0.09
C VAL A 122 6.10 5.33 -0.35
N GLY A 123 5.12 5.91 -1.03
CA GLY A 123 5.28 7.14 -1.79
C GLY A 123 5.14 8.44 -1.02
N ASP A 124 4.59 8.39 0.21
CA ASP A 124 4.30 9.57 1.04
C ASP A 124 4.60 9.35 2.53
N TYR A 125 5.49 8.41 2.86
CA TYR A 125 5.83 8.04 4.24
C TYR A 125 6.23 9.25 5.10
N ASN A 126 5.53 9.43 6.22
CA ASN A 126 5.86 10.40 7.26
C ASN A 126 6.36 9.69 8.52
N ALA A 127 7.66 9.77 8.80
CA ALA A 127 8.29 9.11 9.96
C ALA A 127 7.77 9.57 11.34
N TYR A 128 6.95 10.62 11.42
CA TYR A 128 6.32 11.08 12.67
C TYR A 128 4.89 10.58 12.86
N GLU A 129 4.26 10.06 11.81
CA GLU A 129 2.85 9.65 11.81
C GLU A 129 2.69 8.18 11.42
N ASP A 130 3.49 7.70 10.45
CA ASP A 130 3.30 6.40 9.82
C ASP A 130 4.25 5.32 10.34
N ASP A 131 3.76 4.08 10.29
CA ASP A 131 4.48 2.88 10.69
C ASP A 131 4.69 1.91 9.51
N ILE A 132 5.86 1.27 9.48
CA ILE A 132 6.14 0.12 8.61
C ILE A 132 6.11 -1.14 9.46
N GLU A 133 5.21 -2.07 9.15
CA GLU A 133 5.12 -3.37 9.83
C GLU A 133 5.55 -4.50 8.89
N ILE A 134 6.60 -5.24 9.26
CA ILE A 134 7.12 -6.37 8.49
C ILE A 134 6.86 -7.67 9.24
N PHE A 135 6.09 -8.57 8.63
CA PHE A 135 5.75 -9.88 9.19
C PHE A 135 6.67 -10.99 8.66
N GLY A 136 7.12 -11.86 9.57
CA GLY A 136 7.95 -13.04 9.24
C GLY A 136 9.27 -13.06 10.01
N THR A 137 10.08 -14.10 9.83
CA THR A 137 11.45 -14.15 10.38
C THR A 137 12.42 -13.62 9.33
N SER A 138 12.78 -12.34 9.41
CA SER A 138 13.71 -11.67 8.49
C SER A 138 14.96 -11.18 9.20
N THR A 139 16.06 -11.07 8.45
CA THR A 139 17.01 -9.99 8.71
C THR A 139 16.42 -8.72 8.14
N VAL A 140 16.32 -7.67 8.95
CA VAL A 140 15.87 -6.33 8.53
C VAL A 140 17.06 -5.40 8.66
N SER A 141 17.41 -4.71 7.58
CA SER A 141 18.45 -3.68 7.57
C SER A 141 17.99 -2.48 6.76
N GLY A 142 18.21 -1.28 7.30
CA GLY A 142 18.02 -0.03 6.56
C GLY A 142 19.31 0.42 5.88
N GLY A 143 19.18 1.05 4.73
CA GLY A 143 20.24 1.74 4.02
C GLY A 143 19.70 2.95 3.28
N ILE A 144 20.59 3.79 2.76
CA ILE A 144 20.23 4.88 1.86
C ILE A 144 20.61 4.48 0.45
N ASP A 145 19.68 4.60 -0.48
CA ASP A 145 19.95 4.54 -1.91
C ASP A 145 19.56 5.88 -2.53
N ASP A 146 20.52 6.56 -3.15
CA ASP A 146 20.41 7.93 -3.66
C ASP A 146 19.76 8.95 -2.69
N THR A 147 18.45 9.20 -2.84
CA THR A 147 17.66 10.16 -2.04
C THR A 147 16.49 9.50 -1.32
N ASP A 148 16.53 8.18 -1.12
CA ASP A 148 15.47 7.45 -0.45
C ASP A 148 16.03 6.56 0.65
N PHE A 149 15.23 6.33 1.69
CA PHE A 149 15.53 5.33 2.70
C PHE A 149 15.01 3.97 2.20
N VAL A 150 15.90 2.99 2.09
CA VAL A 150 15.57 1.66 1.61
C VAL A 150 15.69 0.66 2.75
N ILE A 151 14.58 -0.02 3.03
CA ILE A 151 14.55 -1.15 3.95
C ILE A 151 14.75 -2.41 3.14
N THR A 152 15.81 -3.16 3.42
CA THR A 152 16.00 -4.51 2.89
C THR A 152 15.54 -5.51 3.94
N TYR A 153 14.66 -6.43 3.55
CA TYR A 153 14.08 -7.41 4.46
C TYR A 153 13.97 -8.79 3.80
N GLY A 154 14.26 -9.83 4.59
CA GLY A 154 14.18 -11.22 4.13
C GLY A 154 15.41 -12.04 4.48
N THR A 155 15.59 -13.21 3.84
CA THR A 155 16.76 -14.08 4.04
C THR A 155 17.14 -14.85 2.79
N GLY A 156 18.44 -14.99 2.51
CA GLY A 156 18.91 -15.79 1.38
C GLY A 156 18.58 -15.15 0.04
N ASP A 157 17.86 -15.86 -0.82
CA ASP A 157 17.42 -15.35 -2.13
C ASP A 157 16.02 -14.70 -2.07
N ASP A 158 15.30 -14.85 -0.95
CA ASP A 158 13.99 -14.23 -0.71
C ASP A 158 14.19 -12.88 0.01
N ILE A 159 14.69 -11.90 -0.74
CA ILE A 159 14.94 -10.53 -0.28
C ILE A 159 14.01 -9.60 -1.05
N GLY A 160 13.20 -8.82 -0.33
CA GLY A 160 12.44 -7.70 -0.86
C GLY A 160 13.03 -6.37 -0.38
N THR A 161 12.67 -5.28 -1.05
CA THR A 161 12.99 -3.92 -0.62
C THR A 161 11.74 -3.07 -0.44
N ILE A 162 11.75 -2.19 0.55
CA ILE A 162 10.77 -1.11 0.71
C ILE A 162 11.53 0.20 0.54
N THR A 163 11.18 0.95 -0.50
CA THR A 163 11.69 2.30 -0.70
C THR A 163 10.73 3.29 -0.07
N LEU A 164 11.17 4.04 0.93
CA LEU A 164 10.41 5.15 1.50
C LEU A 164 10.77 6.42 0.72
N ALA A 165 9.94 6.76 -0.26
CA ALA A 165 10.23 7.82 -1.20
C ALA A 165 10.21 9.20 -0.53
N GLY A 166 11.25 10.00 -0.75
CA GLY A 166 11.30 11.39 -0.27
C GLY A 166 11.57 11.56 1.24
N VAL A 167 11.86 10.47 1.96
CA VAL A 167 12.19 10.49 3.40
C VAL A 167 13.59 11.02 3.66
N TYR A 168 14.50 10.98 2.69
CA TYR A 168 15.87 11.46 2.86
C TYR A 168 15.97 12.98 2.69
N THR A 169 16.31 13.68 3.77
CA THR A 169 16.57 15.12 3.76
C THR A 169 18.07 15.48 3.74
N GLY A 170 18.96 14.48 3.87
CA GLY A 170 20.42 14.59 3.77
C GLY A 170 21.14 13.88 4.92
N LEU A 171 22.23 13.13 4.64
CA LEU A 171 23.04 12.49 5.69
C LEU A 171 23.71 13.54 6.58
N THR A 172 23.45 13.48 7.89
CA THR A 172 24.21 14.22 8.91
C THR A 172 25.23 13.34 9.65
N GLU A 173 25.10 12.01 9.58
CA GLU A 173 25.92 11.02 10.30
C GLU A 173 26.46 9.89 9.38
N ASP A 174 27.54 9.25 9.82
CA ASP A 174 28.17 8.12 9.12
C ASP A 174 27.36 6.84 9.37
N SER A 175 26.95 6.16 8.29
CA SER A 175 26.21 4.88 8.35
C SER A 175 26.90 3.77 9.17
N SER A 176 28.21 3.89 9.45
CA SER A 176 28.93 2.96 10.32
C SER A 176 28.58 3.10 11.81
N GLU A 177 27.80 4.12 12.20
CA GLU A 177 27.35 4.37 13.57
C GLU A 177 25.94 3.82 13.86
N TRP A 178 25.22 3.31 12.85
CA TRP A 178 23.85 2.80 12.99
C TRP A 178 23.85 1.37 13.56
N ASN A 179 23.24 1.17 14.73
CA ASN A 179 23.19 -0.14 15.39
C ASN A 179 21.93 -0.93 15.03
N ASP A 180 20.88 -0.24 14.58
CA ASP A 180 19.62 -0.82 14.14
C ASP A 180 18.89 0.06 13.11
N LEU A 181 17.70 -0.38 12.68
CA LEU A 181 16.86 0.33 11.72
C LEU A 181 16.38 1.69 12.24
N THR A 182 16.17 1.81 13.55
CA THR A 182 15.71 3.05 14.18
C THR A 182 16.81 4.10 14.13
N ASP A 183 18.07 3.72 14.41
CA ASP A 183 19.23 4.59 14.24
C ASP A 183 19.34 5.08 12.79
N ALA A 184 19.22 4.16 11.83
CA ALA A 184 19.32 4.47 10.40
C ALA A 184 18.21 5.41 9.91
N LEU A 185 16.96 5.17 10.34
CA LEU A 185 15.82 6.01 9.99
C LEU A 185 15.95 7.40 10.61
N ASN A 186 16.33 7.49 11.89
CA ASN A 186 16.54 8.77 12.58
C ASN A 186 17.61 9.62 11.88
N ALA A 187 18.69 9.00 11.41
CA ALA A 187 19.75 9.70 10.69
C ALA A 187 19.32 10.15 9.28
N ALA A 188 18.36 9.47 8.65
CA ALA A 188 17.83 9.82 7.32
C ALA A 188 16.90 11.04 7.35
N ILE A 189 16.21 11.26 8.49
CA ILE A 189 15.19 12.31 8.66
C ILE A 189 15.69 13.55 9.42
N ALA A 190 16.93 13.54 9.94
CA ALA A 190 17.52 14.60 10.77
C ALA A 190 18.13 15.76 9.97
#